data_AF-A0A259MU16-F1
#
_entry.id   AF-A0A259MU16-F1
#
_cell.length_a   1.000
_cell.length_b   1.000
_cell.length_c   1.000
_cell.angle_alpha   90.00
_cell.angle_beta   90.00
_cell.angle_gamma   90.00
#
_symmetry.space_group_name_H-M   'P 1'
#
loop_
_entity.id
_entity.type
_entity.pdbx_description
1 polymer ?
#
loop_
_entity_poly.entity_id
_entity_poly.type
_entity_poly.pdbx_seq_one_letter_code
_entity_poly.pdbx_strand_id
1 'polypeptide(L)'
;MAPAFAQDRIPAVLDCTGAFARDADERRLAQVFGAANVERADIPVGEGNTEPGTALFAKDPAKRIDILWHDAYARPNVVIIRNGSTWPVAVTGLDKPVAGGLTLLEIEAMNGKPFTLTGFGWDLGGYTSSWDGGRLDKPLGGCNLSVRFDHASDAPGDALDKVNGDVEFSSTDSAMREVKPVVVEIELGWPQ
;
A
#
# COMPACT_ATOMS: atom_id res chain seq x y z
N MET A 1 -0.34 25.83 -33.01
CA MET A 1 0.53 24.71 -32.57
C MET A 1 0.16 24.37 -31.15
N ALA A 2 -0.50 23.22 -30.92
CA ALA A 2 -0.67 22.69 -29.56
C ALA A 2 0.68 22.14 -29.07
N PRO A 3 1.03 22.27 -27.78
CA PRO A 3 2.27 21.70 -27.28
C PRO A 3 2.18 20.18 -27.36
N ALA A 4 3.27 19.55 -27.81
CA ALA A 4 3.42 18.10 -27.77
C ALA A 4 3.50 17.69 -26.28
N PHE A 5 2.46 17.03 -25.79
CA PHE A 5 2.53 16.38 -24.48
C PHE A 5 3.60 15.30 -24.56
N ALA A 6 4.64 15.43 -23.73
CA ALA A 6 5.59 14.36 -23.52
C ALA A 6 4.79 13.11 -23.14
N GLN A 7 5.06 11.98 -23.80
CA GLN A 7 4.61 10.69 -23.30
C GLN A 7 5.34 10.47 -21.97
N ASP A 8 4.69 10.81 -20.86
CA ASP A 8 5.17 10.49 -19.52
C ASP A 8 5.36 8.98 -19.50
N ARG A 9 6.62 8.52 -19.44
CA ARG A 9 6.90 7.10 -19.28
C ARG A 9 6.24 6.65 -17.98
N ILE A 10 5.61 5.49 -18.01
CA ILE A 10 5.08 4.85 -16.80
C ILE A 10 6.20 4.87 -15.74
N PRO A 11 5.95 5.43 -14.55
CA PRO A 11 6.97 5.54 -13.53
C PRO A 11 7.45 4.14 -13.13
N ALA A 12 8.75 3.99 -12.85
CA ALA A 12 9.29 2.71 -12.37
C ALA A 12 9.03 2.46 -10.88
N VAL A 13 8.68 3.52 -10.14
CA VAL A 13 8.41 3.53 -8.71
C VAL A 13 7.25 4.50 -8.46
N LEU A 14 6.32 4.11 -7.60
CA LEU A 14 5.15 4.92 -7.25
C LEU A 14 5.46 5.84 -6.07
N ASP A 15 4.80 6.97 -6.01
CA ASP A 15 4.72 7.84 -4.84
C ASP A 15 3.38 8.59 -4.88
N CYS A 16 3.14 9.47 -3.91
CA CYS A 16 1.89 10.23 -3.80
C CYS A 16 1.93 11.56 -4.57
N THR A 17 2.69 11.60 -5.67
CA THR A 17 2.78 12.74 -6.57
C THR A 17 2.35 12.36 -7.99
N GLY A 18 2.31 13.34 -8.90
CA GLY A 18 2.03 13.10 -10.31
C GLY A 18 0.68 12.40 -10.55
N ALA A 19 0.72 11.13 -10.95
CA ALA A 19 -0.48 10.34 -11.24
C ALA A 19 -1.32 10.04 -9.99
N PHE A 20 -0.70 10.02 -8.82
CA PHE A 20 -1.36 9.79 -7.53
C PHE A 20 -1.22 11.02 -6.63
N ALA A 21 -1.16 12.22 -7.17
CA ALA A 21 -1.22 13.44 -6.36
C ALA A 21 -2.60 13.58 -5.67
N ARG A 22 -2.67 14.36 -4.58
CA ARG A 22 -3.91 14.61 -3.81
C ARG A 22 -5.07 15.14 -4.66
N ASP A 23 -4.77 15.86 -5.74
CA ASP A 23 -5.72 16.46 -6.67
C ASP A 23 -5.80 15.71 -8.01
N ALA A 24 -5.19 14.53 -8.13
CA ALA A 24 -5.23 13.72 -9.33
C ALA A 24 -6.64 13.19 -9.62
N ASP A 25 -6.87 12.82 -10.88
CA ASP A 25 -8.10 12.23 -11.36
C ASP A 25 -7.81 11.04 -12.30
N GLU A 26 -8.84 10.28 -12.64
CA GLU A 26 -8.74 9.14 -13.57
C GLU A 26 -8.15 9.54 -14.93
N ARG A 27 -8.38 10.78 -15.38
CA ARG A 27 -7.81 11.29 -16.65
C ARG A 27 -6.30 11.39 -16.56
N ARG A 28 -5.75 11.84 -15.43
CA ARG A 28 -4.31 11.87 -15.20
C ARG A 28 -3.73 10.46 -15.19
N LEU A 29 -4.43 9.49 -14.58
CA LEU A 29 -4.04 8.07 -14.65
C LEU A 29 -3.98 7.59 -16.11
N ALA A 30 -5.00 7.88 -16.92
CA ALA A 30 -5.04 7.49 -18.32
C ALA A 30 -3.94 8.13 -19.18
N GLN A 31 -3.50 9.35 -18.84
CA GLN A 31 -2.38 10.02 -19.50
C GLN A 31 -1.04 9.35 -19.19
N VAL A 32 -0.83 8.92 -17.94
CA VAL A 32 0.46 8.38 -17.47
C VAL A 32 0.57 6.88 -17.74
N PHE A 33 -0.48 6.12 -17.45
CA PHE A 33 -0.49 4.66 -17.57
C PHE A 33 -1.06 4.17 -18.91
N GLY A 34 -1.65 5.07 -19.70
CA GLY A 34 -2.33 4.77 -20.95
C GLY A 34 -3.77 4.31 -20.72
N ALA A 35 -4.72 4.92 -21.44
CA ALA A 35 -6.16 4.67 -21.26
C ALA A 35 -6.57 3.20 -21.38
N ALA A 36 -5.85 2.38 -22.15
CA ALA A 36 -6.11 0.94 -22.28
C ALA A 36 -5.82 0.14 -21.00
N ASN A 37 -5.07 0.71 -20.06
CA ASN A 37 -4.70 0.10 -18.79
C ASN A 37 -5.53 0.67 -17.62
N VAL A 38 -6.50 1.55 -17.88
CA VAL A 38 -7.32 2.19 -16.83
C VAL A 38 -8.75 1.71 -17.00
N GLU A 39 -9.24 0.93 -16.03
CA GLU A 39 -10.58 0.38 -16.04
C GLU A 39 -11.33 0.80 -14.78
N ARG A 40 -12.60 1.18 -14.90
CA ARG A 40 -13.48 1.34 -13.74
C ARG A 40 -13.92 -0.03 -13.28
N ALA A 41 -13.87 -0.28 -11.99
CA ALA A 41 -14.14 -1.60 -11.42
C ALA A 41 -14.72 -1.47 -10.01
N ASP A 42 -15.43 -2.51 -9.58
CA ASP A 42 -15.78 -2.70 -8.18
C ASP A 42 -14.55 -3.22 -7.44
N ILE A 43 -14.00 -2.39 -6.56
CA ILE A 43 -12.77 -2.65 -5.81
C ILE A 43 -13.13 -3.29 -4.46
N PRO A 44 -12.53 -4.43 -4.09
CA PRO A 44 -12.77 -5.06 -2.79
C PRO A 44 -12.35 -4.15 -1.63
N VAL A 45 -13.20 -3.99 -0.62
CA VAL A 45 -12.91 -3.17 0.58
C VAL A 45 -12.93 -3.98 1.89
N GLY A 46 -12.99 -5.31 1.78
CA GLY A 46 -13.06 -6.22 2.93
C GLY A 46 -14.47 -6.79 3.14
N GLU A 47 -14.55 -7.85 3.93
CA GLU A 47 -15.80 -8.52 4.33
C GLU A 47 -16.74 -8.94 3.18
N GLY A 48 -16.19 -9.15 1.98
CA GLY A 48 -16.97 -9.46 0.78
C GLY A 48 -17.68 -8.26 0.14
N ASN A 49 -17.42 -7.04 0.64
CA ASN A 49 -17.93 -5.79 0.08
C ASN A 49 -16.99 -5.21 -0.98
N THR A 50 -17.56 -4.40 -1.86
CA THR A 50 -16.84 -3.67 -2.90
C THR A 50 -17.33 -2.23 -3.02
N GLU A 51 -16.45 -1.34 -3.46
CA GLU A 51 -16.76 0.05 -3.77
C GLU A 51 -16.38 0.41 -5.21
N PRO A 52 -17.12 1.31 -5.88
CA PRO A 52 -16.73 1.79 -7.21
C PRO A 52 -15.36 2.50 -7.17
N GLY A 53 -14.45 2.07 -8.02
CA GLY A 53 -13.11 2.64 -8.12
C GLY A 53 -12.48 2.45 -9.49
N THR A 54 -11.15 2.56 -9.54
CA THR A 54 -10.34 2.39 -10.75
C THR A 54 -9.31 1.30 -10.52
N ALA A 55 -9.20 0.34 -11.45
CA ALA A 55 -8.14 -0.64 -11.50
C ALA A 55 -7.18 -0.31 -12.65
N LEU A 56 -5.92 -0.08 -12.32
CA LEU A 56 -4.83 -0.01 -13.29
C LEU A 56 -4.33 -1.42 -13.60
N PHE A 57 -4.06 -1.69 -14.88
CA PHE A 57 -3.57 -2.98 -15.37
C PHE A 57 -4.41 -4.17 -14.85
N ALA A 58 -5.74 -4.03 -14.86
CA ALA A 58 -6.68 -4.97 -14.22
C ALA A 58 -6.48 -6.46 -14.61
N LYS A 59 -5.91 -6.71 -15.79
CA LYS A 59 -5.66 -8.05 -16.37
C LYS A 59 -4.28 -8.61 -16.06
N ASP A 60 -3.40 -7.85 -15.43
CA ASP A 60 -2.04 -8.25 -15.05
C ASP A 60 -1.88 -8.13 -13.53
N PRO A 61 -2.09 -9.22 -12.77
CA PRO A 61 -1.99 -9.19 -11.31
C PRO A 61 -0.65 -8.65 -10.79
N ALA A 62 0.44 -8.87 -11.53
CA ALA A 62 1.77 -8.40 -11.13
C ALA A 62 1.94 -6.87 -11.24
N LYS A 63 1.02 -6.21 -11.95
CA LYS A 63 1.01 -4.75 -12.15
C LYS A 63 -0.29 -4.10 -11.69
N ARG A 64 -1.21 -4.85 -11.09
CA ARG A 64 -2.50 -4.29 -10.69
C ARG A 64 -2.32 -3.26 -9.59
N ILE A 65 -3.01 -2.13 -9.73
CA ILE A 65 -3.16 -1.11 -8.68
C ILE A 65 -4.64 -0.78 -8.61
N ASP A 66 -5.22 -0.85 -7.43
CA ASP A 66 -6.60 -0.44 -7.21
C ASP A 66 -6.63 0.97 -6.60
N ILE A 67 -7.59 1.80 -7.00
CA ILE A 67 -7.77 3.16 -6.50
C ILE A 67 -9.23 3.35 -6.11
N LEU A 68 -9.45 3.75 -4.86
CA LEU A 68 -10.71 4.31 -4.40
C LEU A 68 -10.59 5.84 -4.39
N TRP A 69 -11.70 6.52 -4.57
CA TRP A 69 -11.74 7.96 -4.77
C TRP A 69 -12.64 8.65 -3.74
N HIS A 70 -12.29 9.88 -3.38
CA HIS A 70 -13.15 10.73 -2.55
C HIS A 70 -14.32 11.30 -3.33
N ASP A 71 -14.07 11.72 -4.57
CA ASP A 71 -15.10 12.14 -5.52
C ASP A 71 -15.21 11.13 -6.65
N ALA A 72 -16.27 11.22 -7.46
CA ALA A 72 -16.44 10.37 -8.63
C ALA A 72 -15.22 10.43 -9.58
N TYR A 73 -14.30 9.48 -9.41
CA TYR A 73 -13.06 9.30 -10.17
C TYR A 73 -12.08 10.49 -10.10
N ALA A 74 -12.11 11.23 -8.99
CA ALA A 74 -11.21 12.36 -8.70
C ALA A 74 -10.85 12.42 -7.22
N ARG A 75 -9.66 12.95 -6.91
CA ARG A 75 -9.04 12.99 -5.57
C ARG A 75 -8.92 11.59 -4.96
N PRO A 76 -7.76 10.92 -5.09
CA PRO A 76 -7.58 9.58 -4.54
C PRO A 76 -7.91 9.55 -3.05
N ASN A 77 -8.72 8.59 -2.63
CA ASN A 77 -8.92 8.24 -1.23
C ASN A 77 -7.79 7.32 -0.77
N VAL A 78 -7.66 6.18 -1.45
CA VAL A 78 -6.58 5.23 -1.22
C VAL A 78 -6.13 4.60 -2.54
N VAL A 79 -4.82 4.46 -2.70
CA VAL A 79 -4.17 3.67 -3.74
C VAL A 79 -3.64 2.40 -3.10
N ILE A 80 -4.05 1.24 -3.62
CA ILE A 80 -3.84 -0.07 -3.02
C ILE A 80 -3.00 -0.93 -3.97
N ILE A 81 -1.88 -1.44 -3.45
CA ILE A 81 -0.97 -2.36 -4.11
C ILE A 81 -1.08 -3.69 -3.37
N ARG A 82 -1.87 -4.62 -3.91
CA ARG A 82 -2.20 -5.90 -3.27
C ARG A 82 -1.12 -6.96 -3.47
N ASN A 83 -1.24 -8.05 -2.72
CA ASN A 83 -0.35 -9.19 -2.81
C ASN A 83 -0.25 -9.70 -4.26
N GLY A 84 0.97 -10.00 -4.70
CA GLY A 84 1.29 -10.37 -6.07
C GLY A 84 1.64 -9.19 -6.98
N SER A 85 1.18 -7.97 -6.67
CA SER A 85 1.61 -6.78 -7.39
C SER A 85 3.02 -6.38 -6.99
N THR A 86 3.84 -5.98 -7.97
CA THR A 86 5.29 -5.78 -7.81
C THR A 86 5.69 -4.32 -7.81
N TRP A 87 4.73 -3.39 -7.76
CA TRP A 87 4.99 -1.96 -7.76
C TRP A 87 5.76 -1.53 -6.51
N PRO A 88 6.98 -0.99 -6.66
CA PRO A 88 7.68 -0.39 -5.54
C PRO A 88 7.13 1.01 -5.24
N VAL A 89 7.17 1.40 -3.97
CA VAL A 89 6.74 2.71 -3.45
C VAL A 89 7.93 3.46 -2.87
N ALA A 90 8.22 4.65 -3.42
CA ALA A 90 9.24 5.53 -2.90
C ALA A 90 8.74 6.28 -1.66
N VAL A 91 9.61 6.38 -0.65
CA VAL A 91 9.39 7.19 0.55
C VAL A 91 10.60 8.09 0.74
N THR A 92 10.35 9.35 1.12
CA THR A 92 11.41 10.35 1.30
C THR A 92 12.48 9.85 2.27
N GLY A 93 13.75 9.93 1.88
CA GLY A 93 14.87 9.62 2.77
C GLY A 93 15.14 8.12 2.94
N LEU A 94 14.53 7.25 2.12
CA LEU A 94 14.95 5.86 1.97
C LEU A 94 15.82 5.67 0.72
N ASP A 95 16.84 4.81 0.84
CA ASP A 95 17.69 4.42 -0.29
C ASP A 95 17.04 3.38 -1.20
N LYS A 96 16.00 2.69 -0.70
CA LYS A 96 15.25 1.64 -1.40
C LYS A 96 13.75 1.85 -1.19
N PRO A 97 12.91 1.51 -2.18
CA PRO A 97 11.47 1.62 -2.05
C PRO A 97 10.90 0.51 -1.16
N VAL A 98 9.72 0.78 -0.60
CA VAL A 98 8.87 -0.23 0.04
C VAL A 98 8.20 -1.06 -1.06
N ALA A 99 8.17 -2.38 -0.91
CA ALA A 99 7.57 -3.29 -1.88
C ALA A 99 6.97 -4.52 -1.18
N GLY A 100 6.10 -5.23 -1.89
CA GLY A 100 5.57 -6.52 -1.42
C GLY A 100 6.68 -7.53 -1.13
N GLY A 101 6.47 -8.36 -0.11
CA GLY A 101 7.38 -9.41 0.32
C GLY A 101 8.52 -8.97 1.25
N LEU A 102 8.69 -7.68 1.52
CA LEU A 102 9.64 -7.22 2.54
C LEU A 102 9.25 -7.77 3.92
N THR A 103 10.24 -8.15 4.71
CA THR A 103 10.03 -8.67 6.06
C THR A 103 9.72 -7.55 7.05
N LEU A 104 9.07 -7.90 8.18
CA LEU A 104 8.86 -6.99 9.31
C LEU A 104 10.17 -6.30 9.75
N LEU A 105 11.28 -7.04 9.78
CA LEU A 105 12.59 -6.52 10.18
C LEU A 105 13.17 -5.54 9.16
N GLU A 106 12.98 -5.79 7.86
CA GLU A 106 13.40 -4.85 6.82
C GLU A 106 12.59 -3.56 6.90
N ILE A 107 11.28 -3.64 7.12
CA ILE A 107 10.43 -2.46 7.30
C ILE A 107 10.81 -1.70 8.58
N GLU A 108 11.08 -2.39 9.69
CA GLU A 108 11.57 -1.76 10.93
C GLU A 108 12.88 -1.01 10.70
N ALA A 109 13.82 -1.61 9.96
CA ALA A 109 15.08 -0.99 9.60
C ALA A 109 14.90 0.23 8.68
N MET A 110 13.99 0.15 7.70
CA MET A 110 13.63 1.28 6.83
C MET A 110 13.00 2.42 7.64
N ASN A 111 12.10 2.08 8.57
CA ASN A 111 11.49 3.05 9.47
C ASN A 111 12.51 3.71 10.41
N GLY A 112 13.60 3.00 10.71
CA GLY A 112 14.70 3.43 11.57
C GLY A 112 14.40 3.31 13.07
N LYS A 113 13.22 2.80 13.43
CA LYS A 113 12.77 2.52 14.79
C LYS A 113 11.59 1.55 14.78
N PRO A 114 11.27 0.93 15.95
CA PRO A 114 10.06 0.14 16.09
C PRO A 114 8.81 0.93 15.71
N PHE A 115 7.83 0.20 15.17
CA PHE A 115 6.52 0.71 14.81
C PHE A 115 5.42 -0.17 15.42
N THR A 116 4.17 0.25 15.29
CA THR A 116 2.99 -0.46 15.82
C THR A 116 2.13 -1.01 14.68
N LEU A 117 1.67 -2.25 14.84
CA LEU A 117 0.79 -2.95 13.91
C LEU A 117 -0.28 -3.76 14.64
N THR A 118 -1.38 -4.05 13.97
CA THR A 118 -2.44 -4.91 14.50
C THR A 118 -2.08 -6.38 14.40
N GLY A 119 -2.68 -7.21 15.28
CA GLY A 119 -2.61 -8.67 15.21
C GLY A 119 -3.28 -9.24 13.96
N PHE A 120 -3.17 -10.56 13.76
CA PHE A 120 -3.68 -11.25 12.56
C PHE A 120 -5.05 -11.90 12.78
N GLY A 121 -5.62 -12.49 11.72
CA GLY A 121 -6.82 -13.32 11.82
C GLY A 121 -8.15 -12.56 11.87
N TRP A 122 -8.16 -11.27 11.54
CA TRP A 122 -9.35 -10.43 11.41
C TRP A 122 -9.25 -9.48 10.21
N ASP A 123 -10.32 -8.77 9.89
CA ASP A 123 -10.48 -7.96 8.68
C ASP A 123 -9.40 -6.87 8.54
N LEU A 124 -9.10 -6.14 9.63
CA LEU A 124 -8.02 -5.15 9.70
C LEU A 124 -6.72 -5.72 10.28
N GLY A 125 -6.55 -7.04 10.22
CA GLY A 125 -5.38 -7.69 10.78
C GLY A 125 -4.10 -7.48 9.98
N GLY A 126 -3.00 -7.25 10.70
CA GLY A 126 -1.66 -7.07 10.16
C GLY A 126 -1.34 -5.69 9.61
N TYR A 127 -2.26 -4.72 9.68
CA TYR A 127 -1.98 -3.35 9.23
C TYR A 127 -1.11 -2.61 10.23
N THR A 128 -0.22 -1.78 9.71
CA THR A 128 0.48 -0.77 10.50
C THR A 128 -0.51 0.26 11.02
N SER A 129 -0.57 0.43 12.35
CA SER A 129 -1.41 1.45 12.98
C SER A 129 -0.64 2.76 13.23
N SER A 130 0.69 2.68 13.38
CA SER A 130 1.56 3.85 13.59
C SER A 130 3.00 3.54 13.21
N TRP A 131 3.70 4.46 12.53
CA TRP A 131 5.16 4.37 12.36
C TRP A 131 5.95 4.96 13.52
N ASP A 132 5.24 5.43 14.55
CA ASP A 132 5.74 5.93 15.82
C ASP A 132 6.72 7.10 15.71
N GLY A 133 6.59 7.96 14.71
CA GLY A 133 7.53 9.07 14.44
C GLY A 133 8.77 8.63 13.65
N GLY A 134 8.71 7.49 12.99
CA GLY A 134 9.79 6.95 12.17
C GLY A 134 9.85 7.60 10.78
N ARG A 135 10.75 7.10 9.93
CA ARG A 135 10.96 7.64 8.58
C ARG A 135 9.76 7.41 7.66
N LEU A 136 8.97 6.36 7.90
CA LEU A 136 7.83 5.99 7.07
C LEU A 136 6.58 6.86 7.29
N ASP A 137 6.54 7.70 8.33
CA ASP A 137 5.46 8.68 8.59
C ASP A 137 5.41 9.84 7.58
N LYS A 138 6.41 9.98 6.70
CA LYS A 138 6.58 11.17 5.86
C LYS A 138 6.76 10.83 4.37
N PRO A 139 5.81 10.11 3.75
CA PRO A 139 5.85 9.93 2.31
C PRO A 139 5.77 11.30 1.59
N LEU A 140 6.38 11.38 0.41
CA LEU A 140 6.26 12.55 -0.46
C LEU A 140 4.79 12.79 -0.81
N GLY A 141 4.39 14.02 -1.15
CA GLY A 141 3.04 14.29 -1.65
C GLY A 141 1.91 14.32 -0.60
N GLY A 142 2.23 14.11 0.68
CA GLY A 142 1.30 14.36 1.80
C GLY A 142 0.18 13.32 1.96
N CYS A 143 0.35 12.12 1.42
CA CYS A 143 -0.45 10.95 1.78
C CYS A 143 0.04 10.35 3.11
N ASN A 144 -0.65 9.33 3.58
CA ASN A 144 -0.18 8.41 4.60
C ASN A 144 0.22 7.08 3.94
N LEU A 145 1.33 6.50 4.38
CA LEU A 145 1.70 5.14 4.02
C LEU A 145 1.12 4.19 5.07
N SER A 146 0.40 3.16 4.63
CA SER A 146 0.03 2.00 5.45
C SER A 146 0.53 0.73 4.78
N VAL A 147 0.96 -0.23 5.59
CA VAL A 147 1.47 -1.52 5.12
C VAL A 147 0.70 -2.62 5.85
N ARG A 148 0.23 -3.62 5.12
CA ARG A 148 -0.33 -4.83 5.69
C ARG A 148 0.70 -5.94 5.65
N PHE A 149 0.90 -6.57 6.79
CA PHE A 149 1.68 -7.80 6.92
C PHE A 149 0.74 -9.00 6.97
N ASP A 150 1.26 -10.13 6.52
CA ASP A 150 0.72 -11.44 6.85
C ASP A 150 1.83 -12.32 7.43
N HIS A 151 1.46 -13.27 8.27
CA HIS A 151 2.41 -14.20 8.86
C HIS A 151 2.96 -15.16 7.80
N ALA A 152 4.13 -15.74 8.05
CA ALA A 152 4.64 -16.80 7.18
C ALA A 152 3.65 -17.98 7.14
N SER A 153 3.52 -18.64 5.99
CA SER A 153 2.60 -19.78 5.84
C SER A 153 2.96 -20.98 6.74
N ASP A 154 4.21 -21.05 7.18
CA ASP A 154 4.76 -22.06 8.09
C ASP A 154 4.98 -21.53 9.52
N ALA A 155 4.34 -20.41 9.88
CA ALA A 155 4.42 -19.84 11.22
C ALA A 155 4.02 -20.85 12.31
N PRO A 156 4.75 -20.93 13.44
CA PRO A 156 4.37 -21.80 14.55
C PRO A 156 2.99 -21.42 15.10
N GLY A 157 2.10 -22.41 15.25
CA GLY A 157 0.72 -22.17 15.69
C GLY A 157 0.62 -21.52 17.07
N ASP A 158 1.49 -21.90 18.00
CA ASP A 158 1.53 -21.32 19.35
C ASP A 158 2.05 -19.88 19.38
N ALA A 159 2.87 -19.48 18.41
CA ALA A 159 3.25 -18.09 18.21
C ALA A 159 2.12 -17.31 17.56
N LEU A 160 1.47 -17.87 16.53
CA LEU A 160 0.36 -17.26 15.82
C LEU A 160 -0.84 -16.99 16.75
N ASP A 161 -1.17 -17.93 17.63
CA ASP A 161 -2.25 -17.76 18.63
C ASP A 161 -2.03 -16.55 19.55
N LYS A 162 -0.77 -16.16 19.81
CA LYS A 162 -0.44 -15.02 20.68
C LYS A 162 -0.57 -13.67 19.98
N VAL A 163 -0.53 -13.66 18.65
CA VAL A 163 -0.58 -12.44 17.84
C VAL A 163 -1.84 -12.33 16.98
N ASN A 164 -2.82 -13.19 17.24
CA ASN A 164 -4.13 -13.13 16.61
C ASN A 164 -5.10 -12.21 17.39
N GLY A 165 -6.01 -11.58 16.66
CA GLY A 165 -7.08 -10.75 17.17
C GLY A 165 -6.84 -9.25 17.03
N ASP A 166 -7.88 -8.49 17.39
CA ASP A 166 -7.90 -7.02 17.41
C ASP A 166 -7.12 -6.49 18.63
N VAL A 167 -5.80 -6.59 18.51
CA VAL A 167 -4.82 -6.14 19.51
C VAL A 167 -3.65 -5.51 18.76
N GLU A 168 -3.07 -4.45 19.32
CA GLU A 168 -1.86 -3.83 18.78
C GLU A 168 -0.59 -4.47 19.35
N PHE A 169 0.41 -4.61 18.51
CA PHE A 169 1.73 -5.14 18.83
C PHE A 169 2.80 -4.16 18.38
N SER A 170 3.93 -4.16 19.10
CA SER A 170 5.15 -3.55 18.56
C SER A 170 5.77 -4.48 17.53
N SER A 171 6.40 -3.93 16.49
CA SER A 171 7.26 -4.67 15.55
C SER A 171 8.42 -5.43 16.23
N THR A 172 8.72 -5.07 17.49
CA THR A 172 9.74 -5.73 18.32
C THR A 172 9.21 -6.88 19.17
N ASP A 173 7.90 -7.12 19.20
CA ASP A 173 7.30 -8.20 19.98
C ASP A 173 7.85 -9.56 19.55
N SER A 174 8.19 -10.41 20.54
CA SER A 174 8.86 -11.67 20.27
C SER A 174 7.97 -12.66 19.52
N ALA A 175 6.69 -12.74 19.85
CA ALA A 175 5.76 -13.63 19.15
C ALA A 175 5.47 -13.11 17.74
N MET A 176 5.36 -11.78 17.59
CA MET A 176 5.20 -11.13 16.27
C MET A 176 6.39 -11.42 15.36
N ARG A 177 7.62 -11.41 15.89
CA ARG A 177 8.82 -11.76 15.11
C ARG A 177 8.91 -13.25 14.80
N GLU A 178 8.44 -14.11 15.70
CA GLU A 178 8.48 -15.57 15.55
C GLU A 178 7.62 -16.05 14.38
N VAL A 179 6.52 -15.37 14.09
CA VAL A 179 5.65 -15.68 12.93
C VAL A 179 6.18 -15.11 11.60
N LYS A 180 7.34 -14.44 11.61
CA LYS A 180 8.07 -13.91 10.44
C LYS A 180 7.19 -13.19 9.40
N PRO A 181 6.50 -12.09 9.78
CA PRO A 181 5.58 -11.43 8.87
C PRO A 181 6.26 -10.82 7.65
N VAL A 182 5.57 -10.83 6.52
CA VAL A 182 5.99 -10.19 5.27
C VAL A 182 4.89 -9.26 4.75
N VAL A 183 5.29 -8.22 4.02
CA VAL A 183 4.36 -7.27 3.40
C VAL A 183 3.52 -7.96 2.33
N VAL A 184 2.20 -7.92 2.50
CA VAL A 184 1.23 -8.44 1.51
C VAL A 184 0.40 -7.34 0.88
N GLU A 185 0.37 -6.14 1.45
CA GLU A 185 -0.34 -5.00 0.86
C GLU A 185 0.35 -3.69 1.24
N ILE A 186 0.31 -2.73 0.32
CA ILE A 186 0.77 -1.36 0.55
C ILE A 186 -0.36 -0.42 0.16
N GLU A 187 -0.65 0.54 1.02
CA GLU A 187 -1.66 1.56 0.79
C GLU A 187 -1.07 2.96 0.91
N LEU A 188 -1.47 3.83 -0.01
CA LEU A 188 -1.22 5.26 0.03
C LEU A 188 -2.57 5.96 0.18
N GLY A 189 -2.83 6.49 1.38
CA GLY A 189 -4.14 7.05 1.74
C GLY A 189 -4.11 8.56 1.93
N TRP A 190 -5.21 9.24 1.61
CA TRP A 190 -5.42 10.65 1.92
C TRP A 190 -6.59 10.79 2.89
N PRO A 191 -6.35 11.01 4.19
CA PRO A 191 -7.43 11.33 5.12
C PRO A 191 -8.15 12.61 4.67
N GLN A 192 -9.45 12.64 4.93
CA GLN A 192 -10.34 13.78 4.63
C GLN A 192 -9.88 15.07 5.33
#